data_AF-J9CYI7-F1
#
_entry.id   AF-J9CYI7-F1
#
_cell.length_a   1.000
_cell.length_b   1.000
_cell.length_c   1.000
_cell.angle_alpha   90.00
_cell.angle_beta   90.00
_cell.angle_gamma   90.00
#
_symmetry.space_group_name_H-M   'P 1'
#
loop_
_entity.id
_entity.type
_entity.pdbx_description
1 polymer ?
#
loop_
_entity_poly.entity_id
_entity_poly.type
_entity_poly.pdbx_seq_one_letter_code
_entity_poly.pdbx_strand_id
1 'polypeptide(L)' 'MFLAEVLAVHADEAYLDENNKFQLNKARPLVYSHGEYLGTGKTLGTFGYSVKKKKQKPSFGTGKKKRKSSRKKG' A
#
# COMPACT_ATOMS: atom_id res chain seq x y z
N MET A 1 -11.79 9.87 30.49
CA MET A 1 -10.97 8.76 29.99
C MET A 1 -11.06 7.65 31.01
N PHE A 2 -11.41 6.43 30.58
CA PHE A 2 -11.46 5.25 31.45
C PHE A 2 -10.35 4.29 31.04
N LEU A 3 -9.80 3.56 32.02
CA LEU A 3 -8.85 2.48 31.81
C LEU A 3 -9.51 1.18 32.24
N ALA A 4 -9.38 0.15 31.42
CA ALA A 4 -9.92 -1.17 31.68
C ALA A 4 -9.08 -2.22 30.95
N GLU A 5 -9.12 -3.45 31.45
CA GLU A 5 -8.47 -4.60 30.81
C GLU A 5 -9.35 -5.18 29.71
N VAL A 6 -8.74 -5.55 28.58
CA VAL A 6 -9.41 -6.26 27.50
C VAL A 6 -9.28 -7.77 27.77
N LEU A 7 -10.38 -8.40 28.19
CA LEU A 7 -10.38 -9.82 28.58
C LEU A 7 -10.52 -10.78 27.38
N ALA A 8 -11.23 -10.37 26.33
CA ALA A 8 -11.46 -11.18 25.14
C ALA A 8 -11.77 -10.28 23.91
N VAL A 9 -11.55 -10.84 22.72
CA VAL A 9 -11.92 -10.23 21.43
C VAL A 9 -12.71 -11.25 20.62
N HIS A 10 -13.86 -10.86 20.11
CA HIS A 10 -14.69 -11.67 19.22
C HIS A 10 -14.70 -11.06 17.82
N ALA A 11 -14.56 -11.89 16.80
CA ALA A 11 -14.63 -11.49 15.40
C ALA A 11 -15.40 -12.56 14.61
N ASP A 12 -16.15 -12.12 13.61
CA ASP A 12 -16.80 -13.02 12.66
C ASP A 12 -15.73 -13.68 11.78
N GLU A 13 -15.81 -15.02 11.67
CA GLU A 13 -14.90 -15.86 10.90
C GLU A 13 -14.81 -15.44 9.43
N ALA A 14 -15.88 -14.84 8.87
CA ALA A 14 -15.89 -14.32 7.50
C ALA A 14 -14.82 -13.23 7.26
N TYR A 15 -14.32 -12.59 8.32
CA TYR A 15 -13.29 -11.58 8.28
C TYR A 15 -11.93 -12.06 8.79
N LEU A 16 -11.77 -13.35 9.11
CA LEU A 16 -10.46 -13.93 9.40
C LEU A 16 -9.84 -14.47 8.11
N ASP A 17 -8.51 -14.41 8.01
CA ASP A 17 -7.78 -15.17 6.99
C ASP A 17 -7.28 -16.52 7.53
N GLU A 18 -6.64 -17.30 6.67
CA GLU A 18 -6.06 -18.61 6.99
C GLU A 18 -5.05 -18.59 8.15
N ASN A 19 -4.49 -17.42 8.48
CA ASN A 19 -3.54 -17.24 9.58
C ASN A 19 -4.22 -16.69 10.84
N ASN A 20 -5.56 -16.74 10.93
CA ASN A 20 -6.36 -16.13 11.99
C ASN A 20 -6.15 -14.61 12.12
N LYS A 21 -5.69 -13.94 11.06
CA LYS A 21 -5.55 -12.48 11.09
C LYS A 21 -6.85 -11.82 10.66
N PHE A 22 -7.31 -10.88 11.48
CA PHE A 22 -8.50 -10.10 11.19
C PHE A 22 -8.28 -9.12 10.04
N GLN A 23 -9.09 -9.29 8.99
CA GLN A 23 -9.11 -8.52 7.76
C GLN A 23 -10.03 -7.31 7.93
N LEU A 24 -9.63 -6.36 8.78
CA LEU A 24 -10.42 -5.16 9.12
C LEU A 24 -10.93 -4.39 7.89
N ASN A 25 -10.15 -4.33 6.81
CA ASN A 25 -10.57 -3.66 5.57
C ASN A 25 -11.80 -4.30 4.92
N LYS A 26 -11.98 -5.62 5.05
CA LYS A 26 -13.17 -6.34 4.55
C LYS A 26 -14.41 -6.02 5.37
N ALA A 27 -14.24 -5.74 6.66
CA ALA A 27 -15.33 -5.38 7.58
C ALA A 27 -15.91 -3.98 7.35
N ARG A 28 -15.27 -3.15 6.50
CA ARG A 28 -15.73 -1.80 6.10
C ARG A 28 -16.23 -0.96 7.29
N PRO A 29 -15.37 -0.67 8.29
CA PRO A 29 -15.78 0.07 9.46
C PRO A 29 -16.25 1.47 9.06
N LEU A 30 -17.08 2.05 9.92
CA LEU A 30 -17.58 3.40 9.76
C LEU A 30 -16.63 4.38 10.46
N VAL A 31 -16.42 5.54 9.83
CA VAL A 31 -15.56 6.60 10.33
C VAL A 31 -16.44 7.78 10.74
N TYR A 32 -16.19 8.35 11.91
CA TYR A 32 -16.82 9.58 12.35
C TYR A 32 -15.84 10.75 12.25
N SER A 33 -16.26 11.84 11.62
CA SER A 33 -15.45 13.05 11.50
C SER A 33 -16.35 14.28 11.45
N HIS A 34 -16.12 15.25 12.33
CA HIS A 34 -16.79 16.56 12.32
C HIS A 34 -18.34 16.50 12.19
N GLY A 35 -19.00 15.53 12.84
CA GLY A 35 -20.45 15.42 12.79
C GLY A 35 -20.99 14.46 11.73
N GLU A 36 -20.13 13.92 10.87
CA GLU A 36 -20.54 13.08 9.75
C GLU A 36 -20.05 11.63 9.90
N TYR A 37 -20.82 10.71 9.33
CA TYR A 37 -20.50 9.30 9.24
C TYR A 37 -20.06 8.95 7.81
N LEU A 38 -18.88 8.37 7.68
CA LEU A 38 -18.19 8.13 6.41
C LEU A 38 -17.84 6.64 6.27
N GLY A 39 -17.85 6.14 5.04
CA GLY A 39 -17.31 4.81 4.73
C GLY A 39 -15.79 4.83 4.53
N THR A 40 -15.12 3.70 4.77
CA THR A 40 -13.71 3.54 4.42
C THR A 40 -13.48 3.50 2.91
N GLY A 41 -12.46 4.22 2.44
CA GLY A 41 -12.01 4.22 1.04
C GLY A 41 -11.02 3.10 0.68
N LYS A 42 -10.31 3.28 -0.44
CA LYS A 42 -9.27 2.34 -0.91
C LYS A 42 -8.06 2.37 0.02
N THR A 43 -7.40 1.22 0.21
CA THR A 43 -6.11 1.15 0.92
C THR A 43 -5.05 1.97 0.20
N LEU A 44 -4.40 2.88 0.94
CA LEU A 44 -3.37 3.77 0.39
C LEU A 44 -1.96 3.18 0.50
N GLY A 45 -1.71 2.34 1.51
CA GLY A 45 -0.41 1.73 1.75
C GLY A 45 -0.37 0.92 3.04
N THR A 46 0.83 0.46 3.40
CA THR A 46 1.09 -0.31 4.63
C THR A 46 1.71 0.56 5.71
N PHE A 47 1.98 -0.01 6.88
CA PHE A 47 2.80 0.65 7.90
C PHE A 47 4.10 1.20 7.28
N GLY A 48 4.46 2.43 7.65
CA GLY A 48 5.58 3.16 7.07
C GLY A 48 5.32 3.83 5.71
N TYR A 49 4.07 3.85 5.21
CA TYR A 49 3.74 4.43 3.90
C TYR A 49 4.20 5.89 3.74
N SER A 50 3.92 6.75 4.73
CA SER A 50 4.23 8.19 4.67
C SER A 50 5.73 8.49 4.63
N VAL A 51 6.57 7.58 5.15
CA VAL A 51 8.03 7.74 5.26
C VAL A 51 8.80 6.92 4.22
N LYS A 52 8.10 6.13 3.39
CA LYS A 52 8.73 5.27 2.39
C LYS A 52 9.39 6.11 1.30
N LYS A 53 10.71 5.99 1.17
CA LYS A 53 11.46 6.64 0.07
C LYS A 53 10.92 6.13 -1.27
N LYS A 54 10.66 7.07 -2.19
CA LYS A 54 10.28 6.74 -3.56
C LYS A 54 11.41 5.90 -4.18
N LYS A 55 11.06 4.75 -4.77
CA LYS A 55 12.05 4.00 -5.56
C LYS A 55 12.46 4.87 -6.74
N GLN A 56 13.75 5.16 -6.87
CA GLN A 56 14.30 5.76 -8.08
C GLN A 56 13.90 4.84 -9.25
N LYS A 57 13.21 5.39 -10.26
CA LYS A 57 13.03 4.65 -11.50
C LYS A 57 14.45 4.44 -12.08
N PRO A 58 14.83 3.22 -12.51
CA PRO A 58 16.06 3.08 -13.27
C PRO A 58 15.92 4.00 -14.46
N SER A 59 16.75 5.06 -14.52
CA SER A 59 16.89 5.84 -15.72
C SER A 59 17.36 4.86 -16.78
N PHE A 60 16.51 4.56 -17.76
CA PHE A 60 16.94 3.90 -18.96
C PHE A 60 18.01 4.80 -19.57
N GLY A 61 19.28 4.47 -19.32
CA GLY A 61 20.42 5.15 -19.89
C GLY A 61 20.25 5.12 -21.40
N THR A 62 20.24 6.31 -22.01
CA THR A 62 20.31 6.49 -23.45
C THR A 62 21.59 5.80 -23.93
N GLY A 63 21.44 4.57 -24.43
CA GLY A 63 22.52 3.82 -25.05
C GLY A 63 23.09 4.65 -26.19
N LYS A 64 24.33 5.12 -26.04
CA LYS A 64 25.10 5.74 -27.12
C LYS A 64 25.10 4.78 -28.32
N LYS A 65 24.31 5.08 -29.34
CA LYS A 65 24.36 4.42 -30.65
C LYS A 65 25.77 4.65 -31.21
N LYS A 66 26.65 3.64 -31.16
CA LYS A 66 27.94 3.67 -31.86
C LYS A 66 27.65 3.90 -33.35
N ARG A 67 27.94 5.11 -33.85
CA ARG A 67 27.97 5.41 -35.28
C ARG A 67 29.08 4.55 -35.90
N LYS A 68 28.74 3.51 -36.66
CA LYS A 68 29.69 2.86 -37.57
C LYS A 68 29.99 3.86 -38.68
N SER A 69 31.21 4.39 -38.70
CA SER A 69 31.73 5.17 -39.81
C SER A 69 31.94 4.27 -41.03
N SER A 70 31.57 4.82 -42.17
CA SER A 70 31.74 4.31 -43.53
C SER A 70 33.16 3.79 -43.85
N ARG A 71 33.22 2.74 -44.67
CA ARG A 71 34.25 2.61 -45.71
C ARG A 71 33.63 1.97 -46.95
N LYS A 72 33.35 2.82 -47.94
CA LYS A 72 33.08 2.50 -49.34
C LYS A 72 34.45 2.42 -50.04
N LYS A 73 34.68 1.37 -50.84
CA LYS A 73 35.72 1.18 -51.90
C LYS A 73 35.91 -0.34 -52.05
N GLY A 74 35.77 -0.97 -53.20
CA GLY A 74 35.42 -0.56 -54.55
C GLY A 74 34.88 -1.78 -55.29
#